data_AF-A0A917MTX5-F1
#
_entry.id   AF-A0A917MTX5-F1
#
_cell.length_a   1.000
_cell.length_b   1.000
_cell.length_c   1.000
_cell.angle_alpha   90.00
_cell.angle_beta   90.00
_cell.angle_gamma   90.00
#
_symmetry.space_group_name_H-M   'P 1'
#
loop_
_entity.id
_entity.type
_entity.pdbx_description
1 polymer ?
#
loop_
_entity_poly.entity_id
_entity_poly.type
_entity_poly.pdbx_seq_one_letter_code
_entity_poly.pdbx_strand_id
1 'polypeptide(L)' 'MIDCTTTDTAERVKINKDDPEEVSFMHRQFPLMHEQQILEAIEEAGPYKDEIMKYLTCRK' A
#
# COMPACT_ATOMS: atom_id res chain seq x y z
N MET A 1 21.60 28.70 -4.21
CA MET A 1 21.03 27.86 -5.29
C MET A 1 20.11 26.89 -4.59
N ILE A 2 18.80 27.03 -4.79
CA ILE A 2 17.79 26.12 -4.21
C ILE A 2 17.45 25.18 -5.34
N ASP A 3 17.91 23.94 -5.25
CA ASP A 3 17.57 22.87 -6.18
C ASP A 3 16.08 22.55 -6.04
N CYS A 4 15.27 23.28 -6.81
CA CYS A 4 13.91 22.88 -7.13
C CYS A 4 13.99 21.77 -8.19
N THR A 5 14.36 20.54 -7.78
CA THR A 5 14.07 19.36 -8.60
C THR A 5 12.73 18.80 -8.15
N THR A 6 11.71 19.32 -8.82
CA THR A 6 10.35 18.85 -8.97
C THR A 6 10.15 17.36 -8.57
N THR A 7 9.47 17.19 -7.45
CA THR A 7 8.44 16.19 -7.16
C THR A 7 7.70 15.69 -8.41
N ASP A 8 8.12 14.57 -9.01
CA ASP A 8 7.25 13.71 -9.86
C ASP A 8 7.86 12.33 -10.09
N THR A 9 8.27 11.66 -9.02
CA THR A 9 7.95 10.24 -8.95
C THR A 9 6.97 10.17 -7.82
N ALA A 10 5.73 9.77 -8.11
CA ALA A 10 4.90 9.23 -7.05
C ALA A 10 5.74 8.09 -6.46
N GLU A 11 6.47 8.38 -5.38
CA GLU A 11 7.28 7.40 -4.68
C GLU A 11 6.31 6.31 -4.28
N ARG A 12 6.29 5.24 -5.08
CA ARG A 12 5.35 4.16 -4.88
C ARG A 12 5.65 3.61 -3.50
N VAL A 13 4.76 3.86 -2.56
CA VAL A 13 4.95 3.44 -1.17
C VAL A 13 4.95 1.93 -1.18
N LYS A 14 6.12 1.33 -0.95
CA LYS A 14 6.27 -0.11 -0.92
C LYS A 14 5.92 -0.60 0.48
N ILE A 15 4.87 -1.40 0.59
CA ILE A 15 4.41 -2.07 1.79
C ILE A 15 5.06 -3.44 1.87
N ASN A 16 5.75 -3.70 2.97
CA ASN A 16 6.29 -4.99 3.31
C ASN A 16 5.27 -5.79 4.13
N LYS A 17 4.83 -6.94 3.59
CA LYS A 17 3.89 -7.83 4.28
C LYS A 17 4.48 -8.47 5.55
N ASP A 18 5.81 -8.56 5.62
CA ASP A 18 6.52 -9.11 6.77
C ASP A 18 6.71 -8.05 7.87
N ASP A 19 6.40 -6.79 7.59
CA ASP A 19 6.46 -5.70 8.56
C ASP A 19 5.06 -5.47 9.18
N PRO A 20 4.87 -5.79 10.47
CA PRO A 20 3.56 -5.65 11.12
C PRO A 20 3.12 -4.19 11.27
N GLU A 21 4.04 -3.21 11.26
CA GLU A 21 3.69 -1.79 11.31
C GLU A 21 3.09 -1.34 9.97
N GLU A 22 3.65 -1.78 8.85
CA GLU A 22 3.12 -1.46 7.52
C GLU A 22 1.78 -2.16 7.24
N VAL A 23 1.63 -3.42 7.66
CA VAL A 23 0.36 -4.14 7.61
C VAL A 23 -0.69 -3.46 8.50
N SER A 24 -0.32 -3.07 9.73
CA SER A 24 -1.20 -2.31 10.62
C SER A 24 -1.59 -0.95 10.04
N PHE A 25 -0.66 -0.28 9.33
CA PHE A 25 -0.96 0.98 8.65
C PHE A 25 -1.99 0.80 7.54
N MET A 26 -1.86 -0.26 6.73
CA MET A 26 -2.88 -0.63 5.73
C MET A 26 -4.21 -0.97 6.38
N HIS A 27 -4.21 -1.71 7.49
CA HIS A 27 -5.43 -2.07 8.21
C HIS A 27 -6.15 -0.85 8.80
N ARG A 28 -5.41 0.18 9.24
CA ARG A 28 -5.99 1.46 9.67
C ARG A 28 -6.64 2.22 8.51
N GLN A 29 -6.09 2.11 7.30
CA GLN A 29 -6.69 2.69 6.08
C GLN A 29 -7.92 1.92 5.61
N PHE A 30 -7.91 0.60 5.75
CA PHE A 30 -8.99 -0.30 5.36
C PHE A 30 -9.51 -1.07 6.58
N PRO A 31 -10.21 -0.41 7.52
CA PRO A 31 -10.70 -1.06 8.74
C PRO A 31 -11.78 -2.12 8.48
N LEU A 32 -12.29 -2.18 7.24
CA LEU A 32 -13.23 -3.18 6.77
C LEU A 32 -12.56 -4.44 6.23
N MET A 33 -11.25 -4.40 5.97
CA MET A 33 -10.47 -5.52 5.45
C MET A 33 -9.69 -6.17 6.59
N HIS A 34 -9.70 -7.50 6.66
CA HIS A 34 -8.88 -8.22 7.63
C HIS A 34 -7.40 -8.20 7.24
N GLU A 35 -6.49 -8.31 8.21
CA GLU A 35 -5.04 -8.41 7.94
C GLU A 35 -4.73 -9.50 6.91
N GLN A 36 -5.40 -10.65 6.97
CA GLN A 36 -5.24 -11.72 5.98
C GLN A 36 -5.59 -11.27 4.54
N GLN A 37 -6.63 -10.44 4.37
CA GLN A 37 -6.99 -9.91 3.06
C GLN A 37 -5.99 -8.86 2.56
N ILE A 38 -5.36 -8.13 3.48
CA ILE A 38 -4.30 -7.18 3.15
C ILE A 38 -3.03 -7.94 2.71
N LEU A 39 -2.67 -8.99 3.43
CA LEU A 39 -1.55 -9.88 3.06
C LEU A 39 -1.79 -10.52 1.68
N GLU A 40 -2.99 -11.06 1.45
CA GLU A 40 -3.38 -11.61 0.15
C GLU A 40 -3.32 -10.54 -0.95
N ALA A 41 -3.80 -9.33 -0.68
CA ALA A 41 -3.72 -8.21 -1.62
C ALA A 41 -2.27 -7.78 -1.91
N ILE A 42 -1.37 -7.84 -0.92
CA ILE A 42 0.07 -7.57 -1.13
C ILE A 42 0.69 -8.68 -2.01
N GLU A 43 0.28 -9.93 -1.85
CA GLU A 43 0.78 -11.05 -2.66
C GLU A 43 0.23 -11.04 -4.09
N GLU A 44 -1.06 -10.74 -4.28
CA GLU A 44 -1.70 -10.71 -5.60
C GLU A 44 -1.46 -9.41 -6.37
N ALA A 45 -1.65 -8.26 -5.72
CA ALA A 45 -1.48 -6.95 -6.36
C ALA A 45 -0.02 -6.50 -6.41
N GLY A 46 0.82 -7.02 -5.51
CA GLY A 46 2.21 -6.64 -5.34
C GLY A 46 2.44 -5.74 -4.12
N PRO A 47 3.71 -5.47 -3.79
CA PRO A 47 4.07 -4.75 -2.57
C PRO A 47 3.83 -3.25 -2.65
N TYR A 48 3.14 -2.73 -3.67
CA TYR A 48 2.93 -1.30 -3.82
C TYR A 48 1.57 -0.89 -3.28
N LYS A 49 1.56 0.11 -2.39
CA LYS A 49 0.36 0.68 -1.77
C LYS A 49 -0.72 1.00 -2.77
N ASP A 50 -0.40 1.67 -3.87
CA ASP A 50 -1.38 2.03 -4.90
C ASP A 50 -2.04 0.80 -5.54
N GLU A 51 -1.28 -0.28 -5.76
CA GLU A 51 -1.81 -1.52 -6.34
C GLU A 51 -2.69 -2.25 -5.32
N ILE A 52 -2.25 -2.33 -4.06
CA ILE A 52 -3.03 -2.91 -2.96
C ILE A 52 -4.35 -2.14 -2.78
N MET A 53 -4.29 -0.80 -2.74
CA MET A 53 -5.46 0.07 -2.63
C MET A 53 -6.41 -0.15 -3.80
N LYS A 54 -5.89 -0.19 -5.02
CA LYS A 54 -6.67 -0.44 -6.23
C LYS A 54 -7.30 -1.84 -6.19
N TYR A 55 -6.56 -2.85 -5.79
CA TYR A 55 -7.02 -4.23 -5.66
C TYR A 55 -8.15 -4.34 -4.62
N LEU A 56 -7.94 -3.79 -3.42
CA LEU A 56 -8.93 -3.78 -2.35
C LEU A 56 -10.19 -2.95 -2.70
N THR A 57 -10.02 -1.86 -3.47
CA THR A 57 -11.15 -1.00 -3.89
C THR A 57 -11.95 -1.62 -5.05
N CYS A 58 -11.30 -2.35 -5.97
CA CYS A 58 -11.95 -2.98 -7.11
C CYS A 58 -12.63 -4.32 -6.79
N ARG A 59 -12.39 -4.94 -5.62
CA ARG A 59 -12.94 -6.25 -5.23
C ARG A 59 -14.46 -6.23 -4.89
N LYS A 60 -15.21 -5.32 -5.51
CA LYS A 60 -16.66 -5.10 -5.28
C LYS A 60 -17.53 -6.18 -5.90
#